data_AF-F5XHT9-F1
#
_entry.id   AF-F5XHT9-F1
#
_cell.length_a   1.000
_cell.length_b   1.000
_cell.length_c   1.000
_cell.angle_alpha   90.00
_cell.angle_beta   90.00
_cell.angle_gamma   90.00
#
_symmetry.space_group_name_H-M   'P 1'
#
loop_
_entity.id
_entity.type
_entity.pdbx_description
1 polymer ?
#
loop_
_entity_poly.entity_id
_entity_poly.type
_entity_poly.pdbx_seq_one_letter_code
_entity_poly.pdbx_strand_id
1 'polypeptide(L)'
;MNELRAFADGRWSEFTGLDRCSLAEADDQLGERQDGRLHGGMFGGEPTQFGIYPGSAATPGGLTVWVLGEAVVGLEAHQPTPSPTALSALGEPGTVIGSELGPDWSQELWPERGLVLHRRAERFAVVFGLKPFTVEGWESDPLRWWRIERRPTRR
;
A
#
# COMPACT_ATOMS: atom_id res chain seq x y z
N MET A 1 6.90 -17.13 0.87
CA MET A 1 7.57 -15.95 1.47
C MET A 1 6.44 -15.12 2.09
N ASN A 2 6.71 -14.27 3.09
CA ASN A 2 5.65 -13.57 3.84
C ASN A 2 5.61 -12.08 3.45
N GLU A 3 5.34 -11.79 2.18
CA GLU A 3 5.40 -10.45 1.60
C GLU A 3 4.43 -9.50 2.31
N LEU A 4 3.22 -9.97 2.63
CA LEU A 4 2.21 -9.19 3.38
C LEU A 4 2.70 -8.82 4.77
N ARG A 5 3.36 -9.77 5.46
CA ARG A 5 3.90 -9.51 6.79
C ARG A 5 5.10 -8.57 6.76
N ALA A 6 5.99 -8.73 5.79
CA ALA A 6 7.10 -7.80 5.58
C ALA A 6 6.58 -6.38 5.35
N PHE A 7 5.52 -6.23 4.54
CA PHE A 7 4.88 -4.94 4.33
C PHE A 7 4.27 -4.36 5.62
N ALA A 8 3.49 -5.18 6.33
CA ALA A 8 2.80 -4.78 7.56
C ALA A 8 3.76 -4.40 8.71
N ASP A 9 4.90 -5.10 8.82
CA ASP A 9 5.94 -4.83 9.82
C ASP A 9 6.82 -3.61 9.47
N GLY A 10 6.63 -2.99 8.30
CA GLY A 10 7.50 -1.92 7.82
C GLY A 10 8.86 -2.38 7.30
N ARG A 11 9.06 -3.70 7.10
CA ARG A 11 10.27 -4.31 6.53
C ARG A 11 10.24 -4.25 5.01
N TRP A 12 10.04 -3.05 4.46
CA TRP A 12 9.77 -2.86 3.03
C TRP A 12 10.93 -3.23 2.10
N SER A 13 12.16 -3.31 2.62
CA SER A 13 13.31 -3.85 1.89
C SER A 13 13.19 -5.35 1.60
N GLU A 14 12.31 -6.06 2.30
CA GLU A 14 11.98 -7.47 2.08
C GLU A 14 10.70 -7.66 1.26
N PHE A 15 9.96 -6.58 1.01
CA PHE A 15 8.77 -6.61 0.16
C PHE A 15 9.19 -6.64 -1.32
N THR A 16 8.63 -7.58 -2.07
CA THR A 16 8.93 -7.81 -3.50
C THR A 16 7.66 -7.80 -4.37
N GLY A 17 6.59 -7.19 -3.88
CA GLY A 17 5.34 -7.03 -4.62
C GLY A 17 4.28 -8.10 -4.34
N LEU A 18 3.11 -7.94 -4.97
CA LEU A 18 1.88 -8.73 -4.72
C LEU A 18 1.57 -9.80 -5.77
N ASP A 19 2.53 -10.25 -6.57
CA ASP A 19 2.26 -11.06 -7.77
C ASP A 19 1.48 -12.36 -7.50
N ARG A 20 1.52 -12.89 -6.27
CA ARG A 20 0.91 -14.17 -5.90
C ARG A 20 0.09 -14.15 -4.60
N CYS A 21 -0.26 -12.96 -4.08
CA CYS A 21 -0.98 -12.88 -2.82
C CYS A 21 -2.50 -13.04 -3.03
N SER A 22 -3.10 -13.99 -2.33
CA SER A 22 -4.54 -14.21 -2.25
C SER A 22 -5.14 -13.60 -0.97
N LEU A 23 -6.46 -13.39 -0.98
CA LEU A 23 -7.20 -12.94 0.20
C LEU A 23 -7.09 -13.95 1.35
N ALA A 24 -7.09 -15.25 1.05
CA ALA A 24 -6.95 -16.30 2.06
C ALA A 24 -5.58 -16.23 2.76
N GLU A 25 -4.50 -15.98 2.00
CA GLU A 25 -3.17 -15.77 2.57
C GLU A 25 -3.10 -14.46 3.38
N ALA A 26 -3.83 -13.42 2.98
CA ALA A 26 -3.93 -12.19 3.76
C ALA A 26 -4.63 -12.43 5.10
N ASP A 27 -5.77 -13.13 5.12
CA ASP A 27 -6.47 -13.50 6.34
C ASP A 27 -5.58 -14.37 7.27
N ASP A 28 -4.85 -15.33 6.71
CA ASP A 28 -3.93 -16.19 7.47
C ASP A 28 -2.75 -15.41 8.10
N GLN A 29 -2.14 -14.49 7.34
CA GLN A 29 -0.94 -13.77 7.79
C GLN A 29 -1.24 -12.55 8.68
N LEU A 30 -2.39 -11.90 8.47
CA LEU A 30 -2.74 -10.61 9.08
C LEU A 30 -3.82 -10.77 10.16
N GLY A 31 -4.51 -11.90 10.21
CA GLY A 31 -5.56 -12.19 11.19
C GLY A 31 -6.94 -11.69 10.77
N GLU A 32 -7.81 -11.45 11.74
CA GLU A 32 -9.20 -11.07 11.46
C GLU A 32 -9.31 -9.63 10.94
N ARG A 33 -10.11 -9.49 9.88
CA ARG A 33 -10.57 -8.19 9.38
C ARG A 33 -11.47 -7.50 10.39
N GLN A 34 -11.42 -6.17 10.44
CA GLN A 34 -12.39 -5.33 11.11
C GLN A 34 -13.80 -5.68 10.57
N ASP A 35 -14.71 -5.99 11.50
CA ASP A 35 -16.08 -6.46 11.23
C ASP A 35 -16.19 -7.77 10.42
N GLY A 36 -15.09 -8.50 10.17
CA GLY A 36 -15.07 -9.80 9.50
C GLY A 36 -15.56 -9.80 8.04
N ARG A 37 -15.55 -8.65 7.36
CA ARG A 37 -16.13 -8.51 6.00
C ARG A 37 -15.25 -7.71 5.04
N LEU A 38 -15.59 -7.83 3.76
CA LEU A 38 -15.10 -6.93 2.72
C LEU A 38 -16.06 -5.77 2.51
N HIS A 39 -15.52 -4.61 2.17
CA HIS A 39 -16.24 -3.40 1.78
C HIS A 39 -16.05 -3.16 0.28
N GLY A 40 -17.07 -2.62 -0.40
CA GLY A 40 -16.90 -2.17 -1.78
C GLY A 40 -16.17 -0.82 -1.83
N GLY A 41 -15.29 -0.65 -2.81
CA GLY A 41 -14.56 0.60 -3.03
C GLY A 41 -14.03 0.72 -4.46
N MET A 42 -13.24 1.75 -4.70
CA MET A 42 -12.51 1.95 -5.95
C MET A 42 -11.02 1.94 -5.63
N PHE A 43 -10.22 1.27 -6.47
CA PHE A 43 -8.76 1.20 -6.32
C PHE A 43 -8.13 1.12 -7.71
N GLY A 44 -7.20 2.02 -8.03
CA GLY A 44 -6.63 2.09 -9.39
C GLY A 44 -7.68 2.42 -10.45
N GLY A 45 -8.70 3.19 -10.08
CA GLY A 45 -9.82 3.55 -10.97
C GLY A 45 -10.82 2.43 -11.27
N GLU A 46 -10.64 1.22 -10.72
CA GLU A 46 -11.52 0.07 -10.94
C GLU A 46 -12.37 -0.25 -9.70
N PRO A 47 -13.61 -0.74 -9.86
CA PRO A 47 -14.40 -1.27 -8.75
C PRO A 47 -13.70 -2.47 -8.11
N THR A 48 -13.44 -2.38 -6.81
CA THR A 48 -12.75 -3.40 -6.03
C THR A 48 -13.44 -3.62 -4.70
N GLN A 49 -12.93 -4.58 -3.93
CA GLN A 49 -13.30 -4.77 -2.54
C GLN A 49 -12.08 -4.58 -1.65
N PHE A 50 -12.29 -4.27 -0.37
CA PHE A 50 -11.20 -4.18 0.58
C PHE A 50 -11.58 -4.70 1.96
N GLY A 51 -10.61 -5.29 2.65
CA GLY A 51 -10.67 -5.61 4.07
C GLY A 51 -9.79 -4.64 4.85
N ILE A 52 -10.27 -4.20 6.01
CA ILE A 52 -9.46 -3.42 6.96
C ILE A 52 -8.93 -4.39 8.01
N TYR A 53 -7.63 -4.42 8.23
CA TYR A 53 -6.98 -5.19 9.29
C TYR A 53 -6.53 -4.19 10.35
N PRO A 54 -7.15 -4.18 11.54
CA PRO A 54 -6.87 -3.16 12.55
C PRO A 54 -5.46 -3.31 13.14
N GLY A 55 -5.04 -2.33 13.95
CA GLY A 55 -3.80 -2.40 14.70
C GLY A 55 -3.70 -3.68 15.54
N SER A 56 -2.73 -4.54 15.24
CA SER A 56 -2.51 -5.81 15.94
C SER A 56 -1.03 -6.17 15.99
N ALA A 57 -0.67 -7.28 16.66
CA ALA A 57 0.69 -7.81 16.58
C ALA A 57 1.09 -8.19 15.14
N ALA A 58 0.12 -8.47 14.26
CA ALA A 58 0.35 -8.79 12.85
C ALA A 58 0.39 -7.58 11.92
N THR A 59 -0.27 -6.50 12.33
CA THR A 59 -0.46 -5.27 11.57
C THR A 59 -0.31 -4.07 12.51
N PRO A 60 0.90 -3.76 13.02
CA PRO A 60 1.07 -2.79 14.10
C PRO A 60 0.47 -1.39 13.84
N GLY A 61 0.47 -0.94 12.58
CA GLY A 61 -0.11 0.33 12.15
C GLY A 61 -1.48 0.24 11.47
N GLY A 62 -2.08 -0.95 11.44
CA GLY A 62 -3.25 -1.26 10.61
C GLY A 62 -2.96 -1.27 9.11
N LEU A 63 -3.78 -2.02 8.37
CA LEU A 63 -3.60 -2.21 6.93
C LEU A 63 -4.97 -2.28 6.23
N THR A 64 -5.13 -1.57 5.11
CA THR A 64 -6.19 -1.93 4.16
C THR A 64 -5.62 -2.84 3.10
N VAL A 65 -6.29 -3.96 2.83
CA VAL A 65 -5.97 -4.88 1.74
C VAL A 65 -7.06 -4.79 0.68
N TRP A 66 -6.68 -4.37 -0.52
CA TRP A 66 -7.54 -4.27 -1.69
C TRP A 66 -7.49 -5.56 -2.50
N VAL A 67 -8.66 -6.04 -2.92
CA VAL A 67 -8.82 -7.30 -3.64
C VAL A 67 -9.72 -7.15 -4.86
N LEU A 68 -9.41 -7.94 -5.88
CA LEU A 68 -10.24 -8.16 -7.05
C LEU A 68 -10.51 -9.67 -7.16
N GLY A 69 -11.74 -10.07 -6.81
CA GLY A 69 -12.05 -11.47 -6.55
C GLY A 69 -11.25 -11.98 -5.35
N GLU A 70 -10.43 -13.01 -5.55
CA GLU A 70 -9.56 -13.57 -4.52
C GLU A 70 -8.13 -13.02 -4.54
N ALA A 71 -7.77 -12.24 -5.55
CA ALA A 71 -6.41 -11.71 -5.70
C ALA A 71 -6.24 -10.40 -4.94
N VAL A 72 -5.16 -10.29 -4.16
CA VAL A 72 -4.74 -9.03 -3.55
C VAL A 72 -4.08 -8.16 -4.62
N VAL A 73 -4.61 -6.96 -4.79
CA VAL A 73 -4.15 -5.99 -5.81
C VAL A 73 -3.49 -4.76 -5.21
N GLY A 74 -3.68 -4.52 -3.90
CA GLY A 74 -3.04 -3.41 -3.23
C GLY A 74 -3.06 -3.53 -1.71
N LEU A 75 -2.05 -2.93 -1.09
CA LEU A 75 -1.93 -2.74 0.35
C LEU A 75 -1.80 -1.26 0.63
N GLU A 76 -2.47 -0.77 1.68
CA GLU A 76 -2.33 0.60 2.17
C GLU A 76 -2.05 0.56 3.67
N ALA A 77 -0.86 1.00 4.07
CA ALA A 77 -0.53 1.17 5.49
C ALA A 77 -1.11 2.50 6.02
N HIS A 78 -1.85 2.46 7.14
CA HIS A 78 -2.56 3.65 7.66
C HIS A 78 -1.66 4.57 8.49
N GLN A 79 -0.79 3.97 9.29
CA GLN A 79 0.14 4.70 10.17
C GLN A 79 1.56 4.13 10.07
N PRO A 80 2.18 4.19 8.88
CA PRO A 80 3.52 3.66 8.68
C PRO A 80 4.53 4.44 9.55
N THR A 81 5.20 3.72 10.45
CA THR A 81 6.27 4.24 11.31
C THR A 81 7.55 3.41 11.12
N PRO A 82 8.10 3.36 9.89
CA PRO A 82 9.30 2.57 9.63
C PRO A 82 10.46 3.10 10.46
N SER A 83 11.26 2.20 11.01
CA SER A 83 12.50 2.61 11.69
C SER A 83 13.48 3.25 10.69
N PRO A 84 14.37 4.15 11.12
CA PRO A 84 15.41 4.70 10.24
C PRO A 84 16.24 3.61 9.56
N THR A 85 16.55 2.53 10.28
CA THR A 85 17.26 1.35 9.74
C THR A 85 16.47 0.68 8.62
N ALA A 86 15.15 0.52 8.77
CA ALA A 86 14.30 -0.08 7.73
C ALA A 86 14.24 0.79 6.47
N LEU A 87 14.17 2.12 6.63
CA LEU A 87 14.25 3.06 5.51
C LEU A 87 15.61 3.00 4.81
N SER A 88 16.71 3.00 5.56
CA SER A 88 18.06 2.87 4.97
C SER A 88 18.25 1.55 4.22
N ALA A 89 17.66 0.45 4.71
CA ALA A 89 17.72 -0.85 4.04
C ALA A 89 16.94 -0.90 2.73
N LEU A 90 16.00 0.03 2.50
CA LEU A 90 15.23 0.10 1.26
C LEU A 90 16.09 0.57 0.07
N GLY A 91 17.16 1.33 0.36
CA GLY A 91 18.01 1.95 -0.65
C GLY A 91 17.35 3.17 -1.29
N GLU A 92 17.99 3.73 -2.31
CA GLU A 92 17.45 4.87 -3.05
C GLU A 92 16.20 4.46 -3.85
N PRO A 93 15.19 5.33 -3.97
CA PRO A 93 14.06 5.10 -4.86
C PRO A 93 14.53 5.08 -6.32
N GLY A 94 13.87 4.27 -7.15
CA GLY A 94 14.11 4.26 -8.59
C GLY A 94 13.71 5.59 -9.24
N THR A 95 12.67 6.24 -8.71
CA THR A 95 12.18 7.55 -9.16
C THR A 95 11.55 8.30 -7.99
N VAL A 96 11.66 9.64 -8.01
CA VAL A 96 10.92 10.54 -7.11
C VAL A 96 10.14 11.55 -7.94
N ILE A 97 8.83 11.67 -7.67
CA ILE A 97 7.94 12.64 -8.35
C ILE A 97 7.12 13.45 -7.34
N GLY A 98 6.46 14.51 -7.80
CA GLY A 98 5.53 15.28 -6.98
C GLY A 98 4.29 14.48 -6.54
N SER A 99 3.85 14.69 -5.30
CA SER A 99 2.62 14.09 -4.76
C SER A 99 1.47 15.09 -4.78
N GLU A 100 0.29 14.61 -5.15
CA GLU A 100 -0.95 15.40 -5.17
C GLU A 100 -1.48 15.73 -3.77
N LEU A 101 -0.84 15.21 -2.72
CA LEU A 101 -1.10 15.60 -1.33
C LEU A 101 -0.71 17.05 -1.05
N GLY A 102 0.17 17.65 -1.85
CA GLY A 102 0.54 19.06 -1.77
C GLY A 102 1.99 19.32 -2.22
N PRO A 103 2.40 20.59 -2.32
CA PRO A 103 3.69 20.97 -2.92
C PRO A 103 4.92 20.44 -2.15
N ASP A 104 4.78 20.17 -0.86
CA ASP A 104 5.87 19.66 -0.02
C ASP A 104 5.91 18.12 0.05
N TRP A 105 5.01 17.44 -0.66
CA TRP A 105 4.94 15.98 -0.67
C TRP A 105 5.58 15.43 -1.94
N SER A 106 6.36 14.37 -1.78
CA SER A 106 6.88 13.54 -2.88
C SER A 106 6.22 12.17 -2.89
N GLN A 107 6.29 11.51 -4.04
CA GLN A 107 6.09 10.07 -4.18
C GLN A 107 7.45 9.47 -4.49
N GLU A 108 7.94 8.63 -3.59
CA GLU A 108 9.17 7.85 -3.77
C GLU A 108 8.78 6.45 -4.26
N LEU A 109 9.30 6.04 -5.41
CA LEU A 109 8.89 4.83 -6.12
C LEU A 109 10.00 3.79 -6.10
N TRP A 110 9.67 2.54 -5.75
CA TRP A 110 10.49 1.36 -6.02
C TRP A 110 9.71 0.42 -6.95
N PRO A 111 9.72 0.67 -8.27
CA PRO A 111 8.82 0.01 -9.20
C PRO A 111 9.01 -1.50 -9.24
N GLU A 112 10.25 -1.99 -9.17
CA GLU A 112 10.57 -3.43 -9.16
C GLU A 112 9.99 -4.18 -7.94
N ARG A 113 9.68 -3.45 -6.86
CA ARG A 113 9.08 -4.00 -5.63
C ARG A 113 7.59 -3.74 -5.54
N GLY A 114 7.03 -2.93 -6.43
CA GLY A 114 5.66 -2.45 -6.33
C GLY A 114 5.45 -1.55 -5.10
N LEU A 115 6.42 -0.74 -4.70
CA LEU A 115 6.32 0.08 -3.49
C LEU A 115 6.25 1.57 -3.83
N VAL A 116 5.30 2.28 -3.20
CA VAL A 116 5.13 3.74 -3.32
C VAL A 116 5.00 4.37 -1.95
N LEU A 117 5.88 5.33 -1.63
CA LEU A 117 5.85 6.09 -0.37
C LEU A 117 5.46 7.53 -0.66
N HIS A 118 4.37 8.02 -0.07
CA HIS A 118 4.08 9.45 -0.07
C HIS A 118 4.73 10.11 1.15
N ARG A 119 5.80 10.87 0.93
CA ARG A 119 6.67 11.40 1.98
C ARG A 119 6.71 12.93 2.00
N ARG A 120 6.86 13.51 3.19
CA ARG A 120 7.23 14.91 3.42
C ARG A 120 8.18 14.99 4.61
N ALA A 121 9.42 15.38 4.35
CA ALA A 121 10.49 15.30 5.35
C ALA A 121 10.51 13.90 6.00
N GLU A 122 10.45 13.80 7.34
CA GLU A 122 10.44 12.51 8.05
C GLU A 122 9.03 11.92 8.27
N ARG A 123 8.03 12.35 7.51
CA ARG A 123 6.65 11.87 7.65
C ARG A 123 6.18 11.12 6.42
N PHE A 124 5.42 10.06 6.66
CA PHE A 124 4.71 9.29 5.65
C PHE A 124 3.21 9.56 5.79
N ALA A 125 2.55 9.90 4.69
CA ALA A 125 1.09 10.03 4.68
C ALA A 125 0.43 8.69 4.38
N VAL A 126 0.99 7.97 3.40
CA VAL A 126 0.49 6.69 2.95
C VAL A 126 1.63 5.92 2.30
N VAL A 127 1.59 4.60 2.44
CA VAL A 127 2.51 3.68 1.77
C VAL A 127 1.68 2.62 1.08
N PHE A 128 1.94 2.43 -0.22
CA PHE A 128 1.32 1.40 -1.02
C PHE A 128 2.27 0.24 -1.30
N GLY A 129 1.72 -0.96 -1.15
CA GLY A 129 2.28 -2.18 -1.70
C GLY A 129 1.42 -2.64 -2.87
N LEU A 130 2.03 -2.87 -4.02
CA LEU A 130 1.40 -3.17 -5.30
C LEU A 130 2.14 -4.34 -5.95
N LYS A 131 1.69 -4.76 -7.13
CA LYS A 131 2.55 -5.55 -8.03
C LYS A 131 3.68 -4.69 -8.57
N PRO A 132 4.83 -5.28 -8.96
CA PRO A 132 5.86 -4.55 -9.67
C PRO A 132 5.29 -3.81 -10.89
N PHE A 133 5.75 -2.58 -11.11
CA PHE A 133 5.23 -1.69 -12.14
C PHE A 133 6.36 -0.96 -12.86
N THR A 134 6.02 -0.20 -13.91
CA THR A 134 6.94 0.74 -14.56
C THR A 134 6.59 2.17 -14.15
N VAL A 135 7.57 3.08 -14.19
CA VAL A 135 7.32 4.50 -13.86
C VAL A 135 6.24 5.09 -14.77
N GLU A 136 6.28 4.80 -16.07
CA GLU A 136 5.25 5.22 -17.03
C GLU A 136 3.86 4.65 -16.66
N GLY A 137 3.80 3.38 -16.26
CA GLY A 137 2.57 2.76 -15.76
C GLY A 137 2.01 3.52 -14.56
N TRP A 138 2.86 3.84 -13.58
CA TRP A 138 2.48 4.62 -12.41
C TRP A 138 2.02 6.04 -12.74
N GLU A 139 2.66 6.71 -13.71
CA GLU A 139 2.27 8.07 -14.11
C GLU A 139 0.84 8.13 -14.69
N SER A 140 0.42 7.04 -15.32
CA SER A 140 -0.93 6.85 -15.86
C SER A 140 -1.93 6.24 -14.86
N ASP A 141 -1.46 5.70 -13.75
CA ASP A 141 -2.27 4.98 -12.77
C ASP A 141 -3.16 5.96 -11.96
N PRO A 142 -4.48 5.70 -11.82
CA PRO A 142 -5.36 6.51 -10.98
C PRO A 142 -4.91 6.64 -9.51
N LEU A 143 -4.20 5.66 -8.96
CA LEU A 143 -3.67 5.67 -7.58
C LEU A 143 -2.66 6.78 -7.35
N ARG A 144 -1.97 7.22 -8.41
CA ARG A 144 -1.10 8.40 -8.35
C ARG A 144 -1.85 9.63 -7.83
N TRP A 145 -3.15 9.69 -8.07
CA TRP A 145 -4.06 10.76 -7.68
C TRP A 145 -4.85 10.41 -6.41
N TRP A 146 -4.25 9.71 -5.45
CA TRP A 146 -4.86 9.17 -4.23
C TRP A 146 -5.99 9.99 -3.57
N ARG A 147 -5.92 11.33 -3.58
CA ARG A 147 -6.98 12.21 -3.06
C ARG A 147 -8.31 12.12 -3.81
N ILE A 148 -8.29 11.72 -5.07
CA ILE A 148 -9.46 11.57 -5.93
C ILE A 148 -10.18 10.27 -5.57
N GLU A 149 -9.45 9.18 -5.31
CA GLU A 149 -10.03 7.86 -5.04
C GLU A 149 -10.80 7.78 -3.71
N ARG A 150 -10.39 8.53 -2.68
CA ARG A 150 -11.09 8.55 -1.37
C ARG A 150 -12.26 9.54 -1.28
N ARG A 151 -12.69 10.18 -2.38
CA ARG A 151 -13.91 10.99 -2.32
C ARG A 151 -15.09 10.05 -2.07
N PRO A 152 -15.92 10.27 -1.03
CA PRO A 152 -17.17 9.56 -0.92
C PRO A 152 -17.95 9.81 -2.20
N THR A 153 -18.26 8.75 -2.94
CA THR A 153 -19.31 8.83 -3.94
C THR A 153 -20.56 9.20 -3.18
N ARG A 154 -21.03 10.45 -3.34
CA ARG A 154 -22.35 10.84 -2.85
C ARG A 154 -23.33 9.89 -3.52
N ARG A 155 -23.84 8.92 -2.76
CA ARG A 155 -25.10 8.26 -3.06
C ARG A 155 -26.22 9.15 -2.53
#